data_AF-A0A7J5E7L0-F1
#
_entry.id   AF-A0A7J5E7L0-F1
#
_cell.length_a   1.000
_cell.length_b   1.000
_cell.length_c   1.000
_cell.angle_alpha   90.00
_cell.angle_beta   90.00
_cell.angle_gamma   90.00
#
_symmetry.space_group_name_H-M   'P 1'
#
loop_
_entity.id
_entity.type
_entity.pdbx_description
1 polymer ?
#
loop_
_entity_poly.entity_id
_entity_poly.type
_entity_poly.pdbx_seq_one_letter_code
_entity_poly.pdbx_strand_id
1 'polypeptide(L)' 'MTQENPTGIIEPEIDEETAIGLPFKVILFNDDWHSFEEVITQLMKAIRCSFETARNFAFEVHVKGKA' A
#
# COMPACT_ATOMS: atom_id res chain seq x y z
N MET A 1 46.08 -27.10 -23.16
CA MET A 1 45.85 -25.84 -23.89
C MET A 1 44.86 -25.05 -23.07
N THR A 2 45.36 -24.13 -22.25
CA THR A 2 44.56 -23.19 -21.46
C THR A 2 43.91 -22.21 -22.43
N GLN A 3 42.58 -22.19 -22.47
CA GLN A 3 41.86 -21.16 -23.22
C GLN A 3 41.81 -19.91 -22.34
N GLU A 4 42.53 -18.88 -22.79
CA GLU A 4 42.52 -17.56 -22.19
C GLU A 4 41.26 -16.83 -22.67
N ASN A 5 40.39 -16.48 -21.72
CA ASN A 5 39.18 -15.70 -22.00
C ASN A 5 39.61 -14.21 -22.14
N PRO A 6 39.35 -13.54 -23.27
CA PRO A 6 39.85 -12.18 -23.49
C PRO A 6 39.30 -11.21 -22.46
N THR A 7 40.22 -10.41 -21.95
CA THR A 7 40.09 -9.46 -20.86
C THR A 7 38.90 -8.52 -21.01
N GLY A 8 38.01 -8.54 -20.01
CA GLY A 8 37.54 -7.32 -19.34
C GLY A 8 36.45 -6.51 -20.01
N ILE A 9 35.24 -7.06 -20.14
CA ILE A 9 34.03 -6.24 -20.08
C ILE A 9 33.64 -6.20 -18.60
N ILE A 10 33.93 -5.07 -17.94
CA ILE A 10 33.47 -4.81 -16.57
C ILE A 10 32.07 -4.23 -16.73
N GLU A 11 31.04 -5.04 -16.52
CA GLU A 11 29.70 -4.49 -16.33
C GLU A 11 29.72 -3.62 -15.07
N PRO A 12 29.24 -2.36 -15.13
CA PRO A 12 29.17 -1.53 -13.95
C PRO A 12 28.25 -2.21 -12.95
N GLU A 13 28.75 -2.45 -11.74
CA GLU A 13 27.92 -2.89 -10.61
C GLU A 13 27.05 -1.69 -10.23
N ILE A 14 25.77 -1.72 -10.64
CA ILE A 14 24.80 -0.68 -10.32
C ILE A 14 24.23 -1.04 -8.95
N ASP A 15 24.68 -0.33 -7.93
CA ASP A 15 24.12 -0.45 -6.59
C ASP A 15 22.84 0.39 -6.52
N GLU A 16 21.68 -0.27 -6.71
CA GLU A 16 20.37 0.37 -6.62
C GLU A 16 19.97 0.52 -5.15
N GLU A 17 20.21 1.70 -4.58
CA GLU A 17 19.79 2.01 -3.22
C GLU A 17 18.25 2.07 -3.13
N THR A 18 17.66 1.07 -2.46
CA THR A 18 16.21 1.04 -2.21
C THR A 18 15.88 1.85 -0.95
N ALA A 19 15.44 3.10 -1.14
CA ALA A 19 14.99 3.93 -0.03
C ALA A 19 13.64 3.42 0.52
N ILE A 20 13.63 2.90 1.75
CA ILE A 20 12.39 2.60 2.48
C ILE A 20 11.93 3.90 3.17
N GLY A 21 10.77 4.42 2.76
CA GLY A 21 10.18 5.62 3.37
C GLY A 21 9.76 5.41 4.83
N LEU A 22 9.44 6.51 5.53
CA LEU A 22 8.86 6.45 6.87
C LEU A 22 7.42 5.89 6.80
N PRO A 23 7.06 4.89 7.63
CA PRO A 23 5.71 4.36 7.64
C PRO A 23 4.74 5.37 8.26
N PHE A 24 3.60 5.57 7.61
CA PHE A 24 2.50 6.40 8.12
C PHE A 24 1.26 5.54 8.38
N LYS A 25 0.56 5.83 9.47
CA LYS A 25 -0.74 5.23 9.78
C LYS A 25 -1.86 6.22 9.45
N VAL A 26 -2.77 5.81 8.58
CA VAL A 26 -4.02 6.53 8.29
C VAL A 26 -5.12 5.97 9.17
N ILE A 27 -5.94 6.84 9.75
CA ILE A 27 -7.05 6.47 10.64
C ILE A 27 -8.31 7.11 10.10
N LEU A 28 -9.37 6.32 9.93
CA LEU A 28 -10.71 6.78 9.58
C LEU A 28 -11.54 6.91 10.86
N PHE A 29 -12.17 8.06 11.07
CA PHE A 29 -13.08 8.31 12.19
C PHE A 29 -14.53 8.28 11.73
N ASN A 30 -15.44 7.83 12.60
CA ASN A 30 -16.87 7.84 12.35
C ASN A 30 -17.45 9.25 12.44
N ASP A 31 -18.53 9.47 11.71
CA ASP A 31 -19.37 10.66 11.80
C ASP A 31 -20.85 10.30 11.61
N ASP A 32 -21.74 11.26 11.87
CA ASP A 32 -23.20 11.11 11.70
C ASP A 32 -23.72 11.79 10.42
N TRP A 33 -22.83 12.13 9.49
CA TRP A 33 -23.15 12.86 8.27
C TRP A 33 -23.17 11.98 7.02
N HIS A 34 -22.14 11.13 6.85
CA HIS A 34 -21.98 10.30 5.66
C HIS A 34 -22.75 8.98 5.78
N SER A 35 -23.29 8.53 4.64
CA SER A 35 -23.97 7.24 4.59
C SER A 35 -22.97 6.08 4.59
N PHE A 36 -23.40 4.91 5.07
CA PHE A 36 -22.56 3.71 5.11
C PHE A 36 -22.03 3.31 3.72
N GLU A 37 -22.89 3.35 2.70
CA GLU A 37 -22.52 3.01 1.31
C GLU A 37 -21.53 4.00 0.69
N GLU A 38 -21.63 5.28 1.07
CA GLU A 38 -20.67 6.30 0.65
C GLU A 38 -19.29 6.00 1.24
N VAL A 39 -19.20 5.70 2.53
CA VAL A 39 -17.95 5.35 3.21
C VAL A 39 -17.29 4.12 2.57
N ILE A 40 -18.05 3.07 2.25
CA ILE A 40 -17.55 1.89 1.53
C ILE A 40 -16.96 2.29 0.18
N THR A 41 -17.69 3.10 -0.59
CA THR A 41 -17.25 3.54 -1.93
C THR A 41 -15.96 4.36 -1.84
N GLN A 42 -15.81 5.22 -0.82
CA GLN A 42 -14.59 5.99 -0.60
C GLN A 42 -13.42 5.10 -0.19
N LEU A 43 -13.63 4.12 0.69
CA LEU A 43 -12.59 3.16 1.10
C LEU A 43 -12.07 2.36 -0.10
N MET A 44 -12.95 1.85 -0.96
CA MET A 44 -12.55 1.14 -2.18
C MET A 44 -11.67 2.02 -3.09
N LYS A 45 -11.99 3.31 -3.21
CA LYS A 45 -11.21 4.27 -4.03
C LYS A 45 -9.87 4.63 -3.39
N ALA A 46 -9.86 4.88 -2.08
CA ALA A 46 -8.71 5.39 -1.36
C ALA A 46 -7.61 4.34 -1.17
N ILE A 47 -8.00 3.11 -0.80
CA ILE A 47 -7.05 2.04 -0.46
C ILE A 47 -7.08 0.87 -1.45
N ARG A 48 -7.87 0.96 -2.53
CA ARG A 48 -7.96 -0.04 -3.62
C ARG A 48 -8.24 -1.45 -3.12
N CYS A 49 -9.17 -1.58 -2.16
CA CYS A 49 -9.57 -2.86 -1.59
C CYS A 49 -10.87 -3.39 -2.20
N SER A 50 -11.19 -4.66 -1.93
CA SER A 50 -12.46 -5.26 -2.32
C SER A 50 -13.63 -4.64 -1.55
N PHE A 51 -14.84 -4.82 -2.08
CA PHE A 51 -16.07 -4.41 -1.38
C PHE A 51 -16.17 -5.02 0.02
N GLU A 52 -15.84 -6.31 0.16
CA GLU A 52 -15.89 -7.00 1.46
C GLU A 52 -14.95 -6.35 2.48
N THR A 53 -13.71 -6.05 2.08
CA THR A 53 -12.74 -5.36 2.94
C THR A 53 -13.22 -3.95 3.30
N ALA A 54 -13.72 -3.18 2.33
CA ALA A 54 -14.25 -1.84 2.57
C ALA A 54 -15.45 -1.87 3.52
N ARG A 55 -16.38 -2.81 3.34
CA ARG A 55 -17.55 -3.01 4.21
C ARG A 55 -17.14 -3.35 5.64
N ASN A 56 -16.13 -4.19 5.83
CA ASN A 56 -15.63 -4.55 7.15
C ASN A 56 -15.04 -3.34 7.88
N PHE A 57 -14.25 -2.51 7.19
CA PHE A 57 -13.74 -1.26 7.76
C PHE A 57 -14.85 -0.26 8.07
N ALA A 58 -15.80 -0.06 7.16
CA ALA A 58 -16.94 0.83 7.40
C ALA A 58 -17.75 0.37 8.62
N PHE A 59 -17.98 -0.94 8.77
CA PHE A 59 -18.66 -1.50 9.94
C PHE A 59 -17.88 -1.29 11.23
N GLU A 60 -16.56 -1.49 11.20
CA GLU A 60 -15.70 -1.25 12.35
C GLU A 60 -15.73 0.21 12.79
N VAL A 61 -15.61 1.15 11.85
CA VAL A 61 -15.70 2.59 12.12
C VAL A 61 -17.04 2.94 12.73
N HIS A 62 -18.15 2.45 12.14
CA HIS A 62 -19.50 2.72 12.65
C HIS A 62 -19.71 2.25 14.10
N VAL A 63 -19.16 1.09 14.47
CA VAL A 63 -19.36 0.50 15.80
C VAL A 63 -18.34 1.00 16.83
N LYS A 64 -17.07 1.18 16.44
CA LYS A 64 -15.96 1.50 17.36
C LYS A 64 -15.55 2.98 17.32
N GLY A 65 -16.10 3.74 16.39
CA GLY A 65 -15.79 5.16 16.18
C GLY A 65 -14.54 5.42 15.33
N LYS A 66 -13.70 4.41 15.05
CA LYS A 66 -12.52 4.53 14.18
C LYS A 66 -11.95 3.19 13.72
N ALA A 67 -11.19 3.20 12.63
CA ALA A 67 -10.36 2.10 12.13
C ALA A 67 -9.03 2.64 11.54
#